data_AF-A0A2V8HKB4-F1
#
_entry.id   AF-A0A2V8HKB4-F1
#
_cell.length_a   1.000
_cell.length_b   1.000
_cell.length_c   1.000
_cell.angle_alpha   90.00
_cell.angle_beta   90.00
_cell.angle_gamma   90.00
#
_symmetry.space_group_name_H-M   'P 1'
#
loop_
_entity.id
_entity.type
_entity.pdbx_description
1 polymer ?
#
loop_
_entity_poly.entity_id
_entity_poly.type
_entity_poly.pdbx_seq_one_letter_code
_entity_poly.pdbx_strand_id
1 'polypeptide(L)'
;MKPHPLLRAYMAGAMLPSIFMLVPMSIYAWHQFYLEVPSQFIFGLPAQPLVRALVFPMAVIPNVWGLWNVAHLAIRPMARLPIGAHGALLPIVLIPLGITLAGALDVFHIQFWFAAPALPLGMTVYYLLWKYVVAFLNAEVGIA
;
A
#
# COMPACT_ATOMS: atom_id res chain seq x y z
N MET A 1 -1.56 21.16 24.57
CA MET A 1 -2.20 20.34 23.50
C MET A 1 -2.18 18.89 23.94
N LYS A 2 -3.30 18.15 23.83
CA LYS A 2 -3.32 16.73 24.21
C LYS A 2 -2.41 15.95 23.25
N PRO A 3 -1.44 15.16 23.75
CA PRO A 3 -0.62 14.35 22.87
C PRO A 3 -1.50 13.20 22.34
N HIS A 4 -1.72 13.16 21.03
CA HIS A 4 -2.40 12.05 20.35
C HIS A 4 -1.39 11.20 19.58
N PRO A 5 -0.51 10.42 20.26
CA PRO A 5 0.60 9.71 19.62
C PRO A 5 0.13 8.65 18.61
N LEU A 6 -1.00 7.99 18.87
CA LEU A 6 -1.58 6.99 17.96
C LEU A 6 -2.09 7.64 16.66
N LEU A 7 -2.72 8.81 16.75
CA LEU A 7 -3.19 9.53 15.56
C LEU A 7 -2.00 10.00 14.71
N ARG A 8 -0.94 10.49 15.36
CA ARG A 8 0.30 10.91 14.67
C ARG A 8 0.97 9.73 13.97
N ALA A 9 1.03 8.56 14.61
CA ALA A 9 1.52 7.34 14.00
C ALA A 9 0.68 6.90 12.80
N TYR A 10 -0.65 6.96 12.94
CA TYR A 10 -1.56 6.65 11.84
C TYR A 10 -1.31 7.55 10.63
N MET A 11 -1.23 8.87 10.84
CA MET A 11 -1.00 9.85 9.78
C MET A 11 0.36 9.64 9.10
N ALA A 12 1.43 9.43 9.87
CA ALA A 12 2.76 9.16 9.33
C ALA A 12 2.80 7.87 8.50
N GLY A 13 2.10 6.81 8.95
CA GLY A 13 2.04 5.53 8.22
C GLY A 13 1.23 5.61 6.93
N ALA A 14 0.07 6.27 6.95
CA ALA A 14 -0.82 6.37 5.80
C ALA A 14 -0.32 7.33 4.70
N MET A 15 0.54 8.28 5.05
CA MET A 15 0.99 9.33 4.13
C MET A 15 1.72 8.77 2.90
N LEU A 16 2.70 7.88 3.09
CA LEU A 16 3.52 7.37 1.99
C LEU A 16 2.69 6.59 0.95
N PRO A 17 1.86 5.61 1.32
CA PRO A 17 0.97 4.96 0.37
C PRO A 17 -0.01 5.93 -0.30
N SER A 18 -0.53 6.92 0.43
CA SER A 18 -1.45 7.90 -0.14
C SER A 18 -0.81 8.69 -1.28
N ILE A 19 0.44 9.13 -1.11
CA ILE A 19 1.21 9.79 -2.18
C ILE A 19 1.46 8.82 -3.34
N PHE A 20 1.87 7.59 -3.04
CA PHE A 20 2.13 6.58 -4.07
C PHE A 20 0.88 6.28 -4.92
N MET A 21 -0.31 6.27 -4.31
CA MET A 21 -1.59 6.05 -4.99
C MET A 21 -1.97 7.15 -5.99
N LEU A 22 -1.33 8.32 -5.95
CA LEU A 22 -1.52 9.36 -6.97
C LEU A 22 -1.04 8.90 -8.35
N VAL A 23 -0.04 8.01 -8.41
CA VAL A 23 0.50 7.47 -9.67
C VAL A 23 -0.54 6.62 -10.41
N PRO A 24 -1.10 5.53 -9.84
CA PRO A 24 -2.13 4.76 -10.53
C PRO A 24 -3.36 5.62 -10.81
N MET A 25 -3.72 6.55 -9.90
CA MET A 25 -4.85 7.47 -10.13
C MET A 25 -4.62 8.38 -11.34
N SER A 26 -3.39 8.86 -11.54
CA SER A 26 -2.99 9.66 -12.70
C SER A 26 -2.99 8.85 -13.99
N ILE A 27 -2.52 7.59 -13.94
CA ILE A 27 -2.59 6.65 -15.08
C ILE A 27 -4.05 6.39 -15.47
N TYR A 28 -4.90 6.14 -14.48
CA TYR A 28 -6.34 5.96 -14.70
C TYR A 28 -6.99 7.20 -15.32
N ALA A 29 -6.72 8.38 -14.76
CA ALA A 29 -7.24 9.64 -15.30
C ALA A 29 -6.77 9.87 -16.74
N TRP A 30 -5.49 9.62 -17.03
CA TRP A 30 -4.96 9.72 -18.38
C TRP A 30 -5.70 8.80 -19.36
N HIS A 31 -5.89 7.54 -19.00
CA HIS A 31 -6.63 6.58 -19.83
C HIS A 31 -8.07 7.04 -20.06
N GLN A 32 -8.77 7.39 -18.99
CA GLN A 32 -10.18 7.79 -19.04
C GLN A 32 -10.40 9.06 -19.86
N PHE A 33 -9.55 10.07 -19.72
CA PHE A 33 -9.77 11.38 -20.36
C PHE A 33 -9.14 11.51 -21.75
N TYR A 34 -8.03 10.83 -22.03
CA TYR A 34 -7.30 10.97 -23.30
C TYR A 34 -7.43 9.76 -24.24
N LEU A 35 -7.67 8.55 -23.72
CA LEU A 35 -7.79 7.35 -24.54
C LEU A 35 -9.25 6.94 -24.81
N GLU A 36 -10.19 7.26 -23.91
CA GLU A 36 -11.61 6.89 -24.06
C GLU A 36 -12.52 7.97 -24.66
N VAL A 37 -12.06 9.22 -24.77
CA VAL A 37 -12.87 10.36 -25.29
C VAL A 37 -12.34 10.81 -26.67
N PRO A 38 -13.23 11.19 -27.60
CA PRO A 38 -13.51 10.52 -28.87
C PRO A 38 -12.43 10.75 -29.96
N SER A 39 -11.26 10.12 -29.87
CA SER A 39 -10.22 10.22 -30.90
C SER A 39 -10.01 8.90 -31.64
N GLN A 40 -11.02 8.46 -32.41
CA GLN A 40 -10.90 7.61 -33.61
C GLN A 40 -10.16 6.24 -33.52
N PHE A 41 -9.55 5.87 -32.40
CA PHE A 41 -8.88 4.60 -32.17
C PHE A 41 -9.71 3.80 -31.17
N ILE A 42 -10.51 2.89 -31.73
CA ILE A 42 -11.38 1.97 -31.00
C ILE A 42 -10.51 0.86 -30.39
N PHE A 43 -9.68 1.20 -29.40
CA PHE A 43 -9.22 0.19 -28.44
C PHE A 43 -10.15 0.28 -27.24
N GLY A 44 -11.32 -0.35 -27.36
CA GLY A 44 -12.28 -0.51 -26.26
C GLY A 44 -11.68 -1.40 -25.18
N LEU A 45 -10.77 -0.87 -24.37
CA LEU A 45 -10.34 -1.51 -23.15
C LEU A 45 -11.47 -1.32 -22.12
N PRO A 46 -12.02 -2.39 -21.53
CA PRO A 46 -13.06 -2.26 -20.52
C PRO A 46 -12.46 -1.57 -19.28
N ALA A 47 -12.77 -0.28 -19.10
CA ALA A 47 -12.27 0.55 -18.00
C ALA A 47 -12.81 0.13 -16.62
N GLN A 48 -14.00 -0.48 -16.59
CA GLN A 48 -14.70 -0.85 -15.36
C GLN A 48 -13.96 -1.84 -14.45
N PRO A 49 -13.35 -2.93 -14.94
CA PRO A 49 -12.50 -3.79 -14.12
C PRO A 49 -11.26 -3.08 -13.60
N LEU A 50 -10.67 -2.15 -14.37
CA LEU A 50 -9.52 -1.35 -13.92
C LEU A 50 -9.90 -0.43 -12.76
N VAL A 51 -11.06 0.24 -12.81
CA VAL A 51 -11.57 1.09 -11.71
C VAL A 51 -11.72 0.30 -10.42
N ARG A 52 -12.34 -0.88 -10.48
CA ARG A 52 -12.54 -1.72 -9.29
C ARG A 52 -11.21 -2.23 -8.73
N ALA A 53 -10.29 -2.61 -9.61
CA ALA A 53 -8.94 -3.02 -9.25
C ALA A 53 -8.08 -1.86 -8.70
N LEU A 54 -8.39 -0.60 -9.03
CA LEU A 54 -7.67 0.57 -8.53
C LEU A 54 -8.25 1.11 -7.22
N VAL A 55 -9.59 1.23 -7.14
CA VAL A 55 -10.30 1.87 -6.02
C VAL A 55 -10.13 1.08 -4.72
N PHE A 56 -10.13 -0.25 -4.80
CA PHE A 56 -10.00 -1.09 -3.60
C PHE A 56 -8.60 -0.99 -2.97
N PRO A 57 -7.47 -1.12 -3.70
CA PRO A 57 -6.14 -0.84 -3.15
C PRO A 57 -5.98 0.58 -2.61
N MET A 58 -6.53 1.59 -3.31
CA MET A 58 -6.42 2.98 -2.88
C MET A 58 -7.09 3.24 -1.54
N ALA A 59 -8.21 2.58 -1.24
CA ALA A 59 -8.88 2.71 0.04
C ALA A 59 -8.24 1.83 1.12
N VAL A 60 -7.77 0.62 0.79
CA VAL A 60 -7.34 -0.35 1.82
C VAL A 60 -5.88 -0.13 2.22
N ILE A 61 -4.98 0.04 1.25
CA ILE A 61 -3.53 0.02 1.51
C ILE A 61 -3.08 1.16 2.43
N PRO A 62 -3.47 2.44 2.22
CA PRO A 62 -3.05 3.52 3.11
C PRO A 62 -3.53 3.34 4.55
N ASN A 63 -4.78 2.88 4.72
CA ASN A 63 -5.37 2.64 6.03
C ASN A 63 -4.67 1.49 6.76
N VAL A 64 -4.37 0.40 6.05
CA VAL A 64 -3.61 -0.73 6.62
C VAL A 64 -2.21 -0.29 7.05
N TRP A 65 -1.50 0.50 6.24
CA TRP A 65 -0.20 1.04 6.62
C TRP A 65 -0.27 1.94 7.85
N GLY A 66 -1.26 2.83 7.91
CA GLY A 66 -1.51 3.70 9.07
C GLY A 66 -1.73 2.87 10.33
N LEU A 67 -2.63 1.88 10.29
CA LEU A 67 -2.89 0.98 11.41
C LEU A 67 -1.67 0.14 11.78
N TRP A 68 -0.88 -0.32 10.81
CA TRP A 68 0.33 -1.10 11.07
C TRP A 68 1.40 -0.28 11.81
N ASN A 69 1.51 1.01 11.51
CA ASN A 69 2.40 1.93 12.22
C ASN A 69 1.90 2.22 13.65
N VAL A 70 0.58 2.29 13.85
CA VAL A 70 -0.02 2.35 15.20
C VAL A 70 0.29 1.09 16.00
N ALA A 71 0.15 -0.08 15.37
CA ALA A 71 0.48 -1.36 15.99
C ALA A 71 1.97 -1.44 16.36
N HIS A 72 2.87 -0.92 15.53
CA HIS A 72 4.30 -0.82 15.86
C HIS A 72 4.49 -0.04 17.17
N LEU A 73 3.88 1.13 17.31
CA LEU A 73 4.01 1.97 18.49
C LEU A 73 3.45 1.28 19.75
N ALA A 74 2.33 0.55 19.61
CA ALA A 74 1.73 -0.20 20.72
C ALA A 74 2.58 -1.39 21.17
N ILE A 75 3.27 -2.07 20.24
CA ILE A 75 4.06 -3.28 20.50
C ILE A 75 5.53 -2.95 20.86
N ARG A 76 6.04 -1.78 20.46
CA ARG A 76 7.42 -1.31 20.71
C ARG A 76 7.89 -1.47 22.17
N PRO A 77 7.09 -1.18 23.22
CA PRO A 77 7.52 -1.35 24.61
C PRO A 77 7.83 -2.81 24.97
N MET A 78 7.15 -3.76 24.32
CA MET A 78 7.25 -5.19 24.63
C MET A 78 8.31 -5.88 23.78
N ALA A 79 8.38 -5.57 22.48
CA ALA A 79 9.18 -6.36 21.53
C ALA A 79 10.46 -5.67 21.02
N ARG A 80 10.63 -4.36 21.26
CA ARG A 80 11.78 -3.55 20.78
C ARG A 80 12.14 -3.78 19.29
N LEU A 81 11.16 -4.13 18.47
CA LEU A 81 11.36 -4.43 17.04
C LEU A 81 11.70 -3.15 16.27
N PRO A 82 12.74 -3.16 15.42
CA PRO A 82 13.03 -2.02 14.54
C PRO A 82 11.89 -1.86 13.53
N ILE A 83 11.53 -0.61 13.25
CA ILE A 83 10.39 -0.27 12.39
C ILE A 83 10.48 -0.87 10.99
N GLY A 84 11.70 -0.98 10.44
CA GLY A 84 11.94 -1.62 9.13
C GLY A 84 11.57 -3.11 9.13
N ALA A 85 11.92 -3.85 10.20
CA ALA A 85 11.57 -5.28 10.30
C ALA A 85 10.08 -5.46 10.52
N HIS A 86 9.46 -4.65 11.39
CA HIS A 86 8.01 -4.66 11.60
C HIS A 86 7.26 -4.35 10.31
N GLY A 87 7.69 -3.33 9.58
CA GLY A 87 7.13 -2.96 8.29
C GLY A 87 7.26 -4.05 7.23
N ALA A 88 8.39 -4.74 7.17
CA ALA A 88 8.62 -5.85 6.24
C ALA A 88 7.76 -7.09 6.54
N LEU A 89 7.12 -7.20 7.71
CA LEU A 89 6.14 -8.25 7.99
C LEU A 89 4.79 -7.97 7.31
N LEU A 90 4.49 -6.72 6.98
CA LEU A 90 3.19 -6.34 6.44
C LEU A 90 2.88 -7.01 5.08
N PRO A 91 3.81 -7.11 4.10
CA PRO A 91 3.57 -7.85 2.87
C PRO A 91 3.35 -9.35 3.11
N ILE A 92 3.99 -9.94 4.12
CA ILE A 92 3.80 -11.35 4.48
C ILE A 92 2.35 -11.60 4.94
N VAL A 93 1.69 -10.59 5.51
CA VAL A 93 0.26 -10.65 5.88
C VAL A 93 -0.63 -10.30 4.69
N LEU A 94 -0.32 -9.21 3.99
CA LEU A 94 -1.16 -8.67 2.92
C LEU A 94 -1.20 -9.54 1.66
N ILE A 95 -0.08 -10.15 1.27
CA ILE A 95 -0.01 -10.95 0.03
C ILE A 95 -0.88 -12.21 0.14
N PRO A 96 -0.76 -13.07 1.18
CA PRO A 96 -1.63 -14.22 1.34
C PRO A 96 -3.09 -13.81 1.48
N LEU A 97 -3.39 -12.75 2.25
CA LEU A 97 -4.74 -12.26 2.42
C LEU A 97 -5.35 -11.77 1.10
N GLY A 98 -4.55 -11.08 0.28
CA GLY A 98 -4.96 -10.64 -1.06
C GLY A 98 -5.24 -11.83 -1.99
N ILE A 99 -4.39 -12.87 -1.96
CA ILE A 99 -4.58 -14.09 -2.75
C ILE A 99 -5.84 -14.84 -2.33
N THR A 100 -6.08 -15.01 -1.03
CA THR A 100 -7.26 -15.71 -0.54
C THR A 100 -8.55 -14.95 -0.85
N LEU A 101 -8.57 -13.63 -0.68
CA LEU A 101 -9.70 -12.79 -1.06
C LEU A 101 -9.96 -12.80 -2.56
N ALA A 102 -8.91 -12.67 -3.37
CA ALA A 102 -9.04 -12.69 -4.83
C ALA A 102 -9.56 -14.04 -5.34
N GLY A 103 -9.11 -15.15 -4.75
CA GLY A 103 -9.61 -16.49 -5.04
C GLY A 103 -11.05 -16.70 -4.58
N ALA A 104 -11.42 -16.22 -3.39
CA ALA A 104 -12.79 -16.32 -2.87
C ALA A 104 -13.80 -15.49 -3.67
N LEU A 105 -13.36 -14.36 -4.24
CA LEU A 105 -14.20 -13.47 -5.05
C LEU A 105 -14.14 -13.77 -6.55
N ASP A 106 -13.35 -14.78 -6.96
CA ASP A 106 -13.10 -15.16 -8.36
C ASP A 106 -12.66 -13.99 -9.26
N VAL A 107 -11.89 -13.05 -8.69
CA VAL A 107 -11.49 -11.81 -9.37
C VAL A 107 -10.17 -11.98 -10.12
N PHE A 108 -9.29 -12.86 -9.66
CA PHE A 108 -7.92 -12.95 -10.19
C PHE A 108 -7.24 -14.30 -9.88
N HIS A 109 -6.47 -14.82 -10.83
CA HIS A 109 -5.64 -16.02 -10.66
C HIS A 109 -4.16 -15.67 -10.85
N ILE A 110 -3.35 -15.82 -9.79
CA ILE A 110 -1.92 -15.50 -9.82
C ILE A 110 -1.13 -16.71 -10.31
N GLN A 111 -0.35 -16.51 -11.38
CA GLN A 111 0.68 -17.47 -11.78
C GLN A 111 1.92 -17.28 -10.89
N PHE A 112 2.02 -18.08 -9.83
CA PHE A 112 3.08 -17.98 -8.83
C PHE A 112 4.51 -17.98 -9.39
N TRP A 113 4.74 -18.64 -10.53
CA TRP A 113 6.05 -18.66 -11.21
C TRP A 113 6.55 -17.30 -11.67
N PHE A 114 5.67 -16.38 -12.04
CA PHE A 114 6.07 -15.01 -12.40
C PHE A 114 6.19 -14.10 -11.18
N ALA A 115 5.48 -14.41 -10.08
CA ALA A 115 5.51 -13.62 -8.86
C ALA A 115 6.70 -13.95 -7.93
N ALA A 116 7.17 -15.20 -7.95
CA ALA A 116 8.22 -15.68 -7.05
C ALA A 116 9.53 -14.88 -7.12
N PRO A 117 10.04 -14.48 -8.30
CA PRO A 117 11.27 -13.68 -8.39
C PRO A 117 11.07 -12.22 -7.92
N ALA A 118 9.85 -11.69 -8.00
CA ALA A 118 9.53 -10.33 -7.60
C ALA A 118 9.40 -10.17 -6.08
N LEU A 119 9.14 -11.27 -5.35
CA LEU A 119 8.96 -11.26 -3.90
C LEU A 119 10.19 -10.73 -3.13
N PRO A 120 11.43 -11.22 -3.34
CA PRO A 120 12.60 -10.71 -2.63
C PRO A 120 12.85 -9.22 -2.91
N LEU A 121 12.67 -8.80 -4.17
CA LEU A 121 12.79 -7.41 -4.60
C LEU A 121 11.75 -6.52 -3.90
N GLY A 122 10.48 -6.92 -3.94
CA GLY A 122 9.39 -6.23 -3.26
C GLY A 122 9.63 -6.11 -1.76
N MET A 123 10.04 -7.19 -1.11
CA MET A 123 10.37 -7.22 0.32
C MET A 123 11.53 -6.28 0.67
N THR A 124 12.56 -6.24 -0.17
CA THR A 124 13.70 -5.33 0.01
C THR A 124 13.25 -3.88 -0.07
N VAL A 125 12.48 -3.52 -1.11
CA VAL A 125 11.92 -2.18 -1.25
C VAL A 125 11.05 -1.83 -0.05
N TYR A 126 10.19 -2.74 0.38
CA TYR A 126 9.31 -2.53 1.53
C TYR A 126 10.11 -2.27 2.82
N TYR A 127 11.13 -3.08 3.08
CA TYR A 127 12.03 -2.89 4.23
C TYR A 127 12.67 -1.50 4.21
N LEU A 128 13.18 -1.06 3.06
CA LEU A 128 13.82 0.25 2.91
C LEU A 128 12.83 1.40 3.12
N LEU A 129 11.63 1.31 2.55
CA LEU A 129 10.58 2.33 2.73
C LEU A 129 10.21 2.51 4.20
N TRP A 130 10.03 1.40 4.93
CA TRP A 130 9.73 1.46 6.35
C TRP A 130 10.92 1.94 7.19
N LYS A 131 12.14 1.46 6.89
CA LYS A 131 13.34 1.82 7.63
C LYS A 131 13.72 3.29 7.50
N TYR A 132 13.56 3.87 6.30
CA TYR A 132 14.04 5.23 6.04
C TYR A 132 12.90 6.24 6.00
N VAL A 133 11.83 5.97 5.25
CA VAL A 133 10.78 6.96 5.02
C VAL A 133 9.81 7.01 6.20
N VAL A 134 9.25 5.88 6.61
CA VAL A 134 8.29 5.85 7.73
C VAL A 134 8.98 6.21 9.05
N ALA A 135 10.22 5.73 9.25
CA ALA A 135 11.01 6.14 10.41
C ALA A 135 11.25 7.66 10.46
N PHE A 136 11.56 8.28 9.32
CA PHE A 136 11.71 9.72 9.20
C PHE A 136 10.40 10.44 9.52
N LEU A 137 9.28 10.03 8.93
CA LEU A 137 7.96 10.62 9.20
C LEU A 137 7.57 10.50 10.68
N ASN A 138 7.89 9.35 11.31
CA ASN A 138 7.69 9.13 12.74
C ASN A 138 8.56 10.06 13.60
N ALA A 139 9.80 10.35 13.18
CA ALA A 139 10.66 11.31 13.86
C ALA A 139 10.12 12.74 13.76
N GLU A 140 9.66 13.15 12.57
CA GLU A 140 9.08 14.48 12.35
C GLU A 140 7.79 14.71 13.14
N VAL A 141 6.96 13.68 13.27
CA VAL A 141 5.79 13.72 14.15
C VAL A 141 6.12 13.31 15.59
N GLY A 142 7.39 13.32 16.00
CA GLY A 142 7.83 13.19 17.39
C GLY A 142 7.35 11.92 18.11
N ILE A 143 7.31 10.77 17.41
CA ILE A 143 6.95 9.45 17.96
C ILE A 143 8.08 8.40 17.82
N ALA A 144 9.15 8.71 17.07
CA ALA A 144 10.31 7.82 16.91
C ALA A 144 11.34 8.00 18.04
#